data_AF-A0A2V3ZYN5-F1
#
_entry.id   AF-A0A2V3ZYN5-F1
#
_cell.length_a   1.000
_cell.length_b   1.000
_cell.length_c   1.000
_cell.angle_alpha   90.00
_cell.angle_beta   90.00
_cell.angle_gamma   90.00
#
_symmetry.space_group_name_H-M   'P 1'
#
loop_
_entity.id
_entity.type
_entity.pdbx_description
1 polymer ?
#
loop_
_entity_poly.entity_id
_entity_poly.type
_entity_poly.pdbx_seq_one_letter_code
_entity_poly.pdbx_strand_id
1 'polypeptide(L)' 'MRNLSLLIILATYCLSSCSSFNPFESEGEYIEKRIDINGVSEIENLNTFQIQIIQDGEEFIVLKGGENLVSKTNIKVAD' A
#
# COMPACT_ATOMS: atom_id res chain seq x y z
N MET A 1 27.33 -16.55 -29.20
CA MET A 1 27.48 -16.36 -27.74
C MET A 1 26.97 -15.00 -27.25
N ARG A 2 27.20 -13.88 -27.95
CA ARG A 2 26.76 -12.51 -27.53
C ARG A 2 25.25 -12.38 -27.25
N ASN A 3 24.39 -13.01 -28.07
CA ASN A 3 22.93 -12.94 -27.89
C ASN A 3 22.42 -13.75 -26.69
N LEU A 4 23.14 -14.83 -26.33
CA LEU A 4 22.80 -15.65 -25.16
C LEU A 4 23.05 -14.88 -23.87
N SER A 5 24.16 -14.13 -23.79
CA SER A 5 24.48 -13.27 -22.65
C SER A 5 23.46 -12.14 -22.44
N LEU A 6 22.97 -11.53 -23.53
CA LEU A 6 21.95 -10.49 -23.47
C LEU A 6 20.60 -11.02 -22.98
N LEU A 7 20.22 -12.23 -23.41
CA LEU A 7 19.01 -12.92 -22.95
C LEU A 7 19.05 -13.22 -21.44
N ILE A 8 20.21 -13.65 -20.93
CA ILE A 8 20.40 -13.93 -19.51
C ILE A 8 20.25 -12.66 -18.68
N ILE A 9 20.89 -11.55 -19.12
CA ILE A 9 20.81 -10.25 -18.43
C ILE A 9 19.36 -9.77 -18.38
N LEU A 10 18.66 -9.83 -19.51
CA LEU A 10 17.25 -9.42 -19.60
C LEU A 10 16.36 -10.26 -18.67
N ALA A 11 16.55 -11.58 -18.66
CA ALA A 11 15.81 -12.48 -17.79
C ALA A 11 16.06 -12.19 -16.30
N THR A 12 17.31 -11.97 -15.90
CA THR A 12 17.63 -11.60 -14.51
C THR A 12 17.07 -10.24 -14.11
N TYR A 13 17.06 -9.27 -15.03
CA TYR A 13 16.47 -7.95 -14.78
C TYR A 13 14.96 -8.06 -14.55
N CYS A 14 14.24 -8.76 -15.44
CA CYS A 14 12.81 -9.02 -15.30
C CYS A 14 12.44 -9.78 -14.02
N LEU A 15 13.27 -10.75 -13.59
CA LEU A 15 13.05 -11.48 -12.34
C LEU A 15 13.26 -10.60 -11.10
N SER A 16 14.22 -9.67 -11.13
CA SER A 16 14.47 -8.72 -10.02
C SER A 16 13.43 -7.59 -9.92
N SER A 17 12.73 -7.27 -11.01
CA SER A 17 11.73 -6.19 -11.05
C SER A 17 10.31 -6.63 -10.63
N CYS A 18 10.09 -7.92 -10.37
CA CYS A 18 8.78 -8.50 -10.04
C CYS A 18 8.56 -8.74 -8.53
N SER A 19 9.26 -8.01 -7.65
CA SER A 19 9.26 -8.31 -6.22
C SER A 19 8.16 -7.65 -5.38
N SER A 20 7.27 -6.80 -5.93
CA SER A 20 6.34 -6.09 -5.04
C SER A 20 4.97 -5.66 -5.56
N PHE A 21 4.60 -5.94 -6.81
CA PHE A 21 3.25 -5.59 -7.27
C PHE A 21 2.66 -6.75 -8.09
N ASN A 22 1.89 -7.60 -7.42
CA ASN A 22 1.06 -8.59 -8.09
C ASN A 22 -0.35 -7.99 -8.27
N PRO A 23 -0.69 -7.45 -9.46
CA PRO A 23 -2.01 -6.87 -9.71
C PRO A 23 -3.13 -7.93 -9.73
N PHE A 24 -2.79 -9.21 -9.58
CA PHE A 24 -3.70 -10.34 -9.49
C PHE A 24 -3.72 -10.97 -8.09
N GLU A 25 -3.09 -10.34 -7.10
CA GLU A 25 -3.19 -10.80 -5.72
C GLU A 25 -4.63 -10.64 -5.24
N SER A 26 -5.19 -11.72 -4.69
CA SER A 26 -6.53 -11.68 -4.11
C SER A 26 -6.61 -10.57 -3.07
N GLU A 27 -7.63 -9.73 -3.18
CA GLU A 27 -7.89 -8.66 -2.21
C GLU A 27 -8.14 -9.19 -0.79
N GLY A 28 -8.50 -10.47 -0.67
CA GLY A 28 -8.90 -11.09 0.59
C GLY A 28 -10.31 -10.67 0.99
N GLU A 29 -10.66 -10.87 2.25
CA GLU A 29 -11.96 -10.43 2.77
C GLU A 29 -11.98 -8.91 2.93
N TYR A 30 -13.16 -8.30 2.79
CA TYR A 30 -13.32 -6.89 3.10
C TYR A 30 -13.23 -6.70 4.62
N ILE A 31 -12.31 -5.85 5.05
CA ILE A 31 -12.10 -5.53 6.47
C ILE A 31 -12.18 -4.03 6.73
N GLU A 32 -12.50 -3.69 7.97
CA GLU A 32 -12.41 -2.32 8.49
C GLU A 32 -11.43 -2.30 9.67
N LYS A 33 -10.44 -1.41 9.61
CA LYS A 33 -9.44 -1.23 10.66
C LYS A 33 -9.48 0.21 11.16
N ARG A 34 -9.84 0.38 12.44
CA ARG A 34 -9.82 1.66 13.15
C ARG A 34 -8.47 1.86 13.82
N ILE A 35 -7.94 3.07 13.73
CA ILE A 35 -6.72 3.51 14.39
C ILE A 35 -7.02 4.86 15.03
N ASP A 36 -6.98 4.91 16.36
CA ASP A 36 -7.14 6.16 17.09
C ASP A 36 -5.85 6.99 16.99
N ILE A 37 -6.00 8.29 16.78
CA ILE A 37 -4.91 9.26 16.62
C ILE A 37 -5.18 10.47 17.51
N ASN A 38 -4.14 11.20 17.87
CA ASN A 38 -4.26 12.43 18.66
C ASN A 38 -3.71 13.60 17.83
N GLY A 39 -4.61 14.37 17.21
CA GLY A 39 -4.30 15.49 16.36
C GLY A 39 -3.76 15.09 14.98
N VAL A 40 -4.20 15.80 13.95
CA VAL A 40 -3.66 15.67 12.59
C VAL A 40 -3.37 17.07 12.05
N SER A 41 -2.09 17.37 11.86
CA SER A 41 -1.65 18.61 11.20
C SER A 41 -1.50 18.44 9.69
N GLU A 42 -1.13 17.23 9.24
CA GLU A 42 -0.83 16.92 7.85
C GLU A 42 -1.18 15.45 7.52
N ILE A 43 -1.63 15.22 6.28
CA ILE A 43 -1.89 13.88 5.75
C ILE A 43 -1.11 13.73 4.44
N GLU A 44 -0.12 12.85 4.44
CA GLU A 44 0.59 12.43 3.22
C GLU A 44 0.05 11.07 2.75
N ASN A 45 -0.49 11.01 1.53
CA ASN A 45 -0.96 9.77 0.94
C ASN A 45 -0.16 9.40 -0.30
N LEU A 46 0.63 8.32 -0.16
CA LEU A 46 1.44 7.74 -1.23
C LEU A 46 0.74 6.56 -1.93
N ASN A 47 -0.54 6.32 -1.61
CA ASN A 47 -1.34 5.21 -2.12
C ASN A 47 -2.56 5.72 -2.91
N THR A 48 -3.12 4.86 -3.76
CA THR A 48 -4.32 5.14 -4.57
C THR A 48 -5.63 5.02 -3.76
N PHE A 49 -5.64 5.46 -2.51
CA PHE A 49 -6.82 5.44 -1.66
C PHE A 49 -7.72 6.66 -1.88
N GLN A 50 -9.03 6.45 -1.81
CA GLN A 50 -9.98 7.53 -1.60
C GLN A 50 -9.93 7.94 -0.13
N ILE A 51 -9.63 9.22 0.11
CA ILE A 51 -9.64 9.80 1.47
C ILE A 51 -10.94 10.56 1.67
N GLN A 52 -11.61 10.32 2.78
CA GLN A 52 -12.74 11.11 3.26
C GLN A 52 -12.36 11.70 4.61
N ILE A 53 -12.39 13.03 4.71
CA ILE A 53 -12.13 13.75 5.95
C ILE A 53 -13.48 14.19 6.51
N ILE A 54 -13.79 13.74 7.73
CA ILE A 54 -15.03 14.06 8.43
C ILE A 54 -14.64 14.82 9.70
N GLN A 55 -15.21 16.00 9.90
CA GLN A 55 -15.01 16.76 11.12
C GLN A 55 -15.99 16.28 12.19
N ASP A 56 -15.46 15.73 13.29
CA ASP A 56 -16.24 15.17 14.40
C ASP A 56 -15.56 15.49 15.75
N GLY A 57 -16.17 15.09 16.86
CA GLY A 57 -15.61 15.23 18.21
C GLY A 57 -14.52 14.22 18.57
N GLU A 58 -14.32 13.19 17.74
CA GLU A 58 -13.28 12.17 17.88
C GLU A 58 -12.30 12.22 16.70
N GLU A 59 -11.04 11.89 16.97
CA GLU A 59 -9.98 11.85 15.97
C GLU A 59 -9.53 10.39 15.75
N PHE A 60 -9.83 9.84 14.58
CA PHE A 60 -9.43 8.48 14.22
C PHE A 60 -9.34 8.30 12.70
N ILE A 61 -8.57 7.30 12.27
CA ILE A 61 -8.48 6.84 10.89
C ILE A 61 -9.22 5.51 10.77
N VAL A 62 -10.05 5.37 9.73
CA VAL A 62 -10.64 4.09 9.35
C VAL A 62 -10.11 3.68 7.98
N LEU A 63 -9.41 2.55 7.94
CA LEU A 63 -9.02 1.90 6.69
C LEU A 63 -10.08 0.87 6.32
N LYS A 64 -10.56 0.94 5.08
CA LYS A 64 -11.60 0.06 4.54
C LYS A 64 -11.16 -0.52 3.22
N GLY A 65 -11.30 -1.83 3.03
CA GLY A 65 -10.95 -2.50 1.77
C GLY A 65 -10.54 -3.96 1.96
N GLY A 66 -9.94 -4.54 0.94
CA GLY A 66 -9.39 -5.89 1.00
C GLY A 66 -8.31 -6.03 2.07
N GLU A 67 -8.36 -7.12 2.82
CA GLU A 67 -7.39 -7.48 3.85
C GLU A 67 -5.94 -7.35 3.38
N ASN A 68 -5.64 -7.74 2.14
CA ASN A 68 -4.28 -7.68 1.60
C ASN A 68 -3.74 -6.23 1.49
N LEU A 69 -4.60 -5.25 1.20
CA LEU A 69 -4.25 -3.85 1.02
C LEU A 69 -4.21 -3.15 2.38
N VAL A 70 -5.22 -3.40 3.21
CA VAL A 70 -5.33 -2.80 4.54
C VAL A 70 -4.20 -3.27 5.46
N SER A 71 -3.78 -4.54 5.37
CA SER A 71 -2.65 -5.07 6.15
C SER A 71 -1.29 -4.52 5.72
N LYS A 72 -1.11 -4.19 4.43
CA LYS A 72 0.12 -3.60 3.87
C LYS A 72 0.20 -2.08 4.04
N THR A 73 -0.91 -1.44 4.39
CA THR A 73 -0.96 0.00 4.62
C THR A 73 -0.15 0.35 5.86
N ASN A 74 0.83 1.24 5.70
CA ASN A 74 1.65 1.75 6.79
C ASN A 74 1.15 3.14 7.19
N ILE A 75 0.75 3.29 8.44
CA ILE A 75 0.39 4.59 9.04
C ILE A 75 1.50 4.96 9.99
N LYS A 76 2.13 6.11 9.71
CA LYS A 76 3.12 6.72 10.59
C LYS A 76 2.54 8.01 11.10
N VAL A 77 2.43 8.12 12.41
CA VAL A 77 2.13 9.39 13.09
C VAL A 77 3.49 9.96 13.49
N ALA A 78 3.79 11.17 13.02
CA ALA A 78 4.99 11.92 13.40
C ALA A 78 4.55 13.10 14.28
N ASP A 79 5.33 13.37 15.33
CA ASP A 79 5.15 14.52 16.22
C ASP A 79 5.61 15.84 15.57
#